data_AF-A0A551ZFD4-F1
#
_entry.id   AF-A0A551ZFD4-F1
#
_cell.length_a   1.000
_cell.length_b   1.000
_cell.length_c   1.000
_cell.angle_alpha   90.00
_cell.angle_beta   90.00
_cell.angle_gamma   90.00
#
_symmetry.space_group_name_H-M   'P 1'
#
loop_
_entity.id
_entity.type
_entity.pdbx_description
1 polymer ?
#
loop_
_entity_poly.entity_id
_entity_poly.type
_entity_poly.pdbx_seq_one_letter_code
_entity_poly.pdbx_strand_id
1 'polypeptide(L)'
;MTTNLTDYKHISIDHRGVPIIAGSTLKVIDLVMAQIAYGWTPEEIHINHRDLSMSQIHSALAYYWEHREELDQAIQADLEFA
;
A
#
# COMPACT_ATOMS: atom_id res chain seq x y z
N MET A 1 9.21 -18.74 -24.83
CA MET A 1 8.37 -18.90 -23.63
C MET A 1 7.65 -17.58 -23.43
N THR A 2 6.32 -17.59 -23.28
CA THR A 2 5.53 -16.37 -23.02
C THR A 2 5.32 -16.29 -21.51
N THR A 3 5.82 -15.24 -20.87
CA THR A 3 5.62 -14.99 -19.44
C THR A 3 4.61 -13.87 -19.30
N ASN A 4 3.52 -14.11 -18.59
CA ASN A 4 2.58 -13.05 -18.22
C ASN A 4 2.96 -12.51 -16.85
N LEU A 5 3.00 -11.19 -16.71
CA LEU A 5 3.15 -10.53 -15.43
C LEU A 5 1.85 -10.66 -14.64
N THR A 6 1.97 -10.88 -13.34
CA THR A 6 0.86 -10.70 -12.40
C THR A 6 0.94 -9.27 -11.87
N ASP A 7 -0.19 -8.57 -11.74
CA ASP A 7 -0.22 -7.21 -11.18
C ASP A 7 0.04 -7.25 -9.66
N TYR A 8 -1.01 -7.25 -8.84
CA TYR A 8 -0.89 -7.20 -7.38
C TYR A 8 -1.96 -8.07 -6.74
N LYS A 9 -1.62 -9.32 -6.42
CA LYS A 9 -2.59 -10.34 -5.96
C LYS A 9 -3.47 -9.87 -4.78
N HIS A 10 -2.96 -8.99 -3.94
CA HIS A 10 -3.61 -8.56 -2.72
C HIS A 10 -4.10 -7.10 -2.74
N ILE A 11 -4.14 -6.46 -3.90
CA ILE A 11 -4.65 -5.08 -4.05
C ILE A 11 -5.94 -5.09 -4.86
N SER A 12 -6.93 -4.36 -4.39
CA SER A 12 -8.21 -4.15 -5.07
C SER A 12 -8.47 -2.67 -5.20
N ILE A 13 -9.00 -2.25 -6.34
CA ILE A 13 -9.39 -0.85 -6.58
C ILE A 13 -10.86 -0.70 -6.25
N ASP A 14 -11.22 0.24 -5.37
CA ASP A 14 -12.62 0.51 -5.05
C ASP A 14 -13.34 1.30 -6.17
N HIS A 15 -14.64 1.56 -6.00
CA HIS A 15 -15.45 2.30 -6.97
C HIS A 15 -15.02 3.77 -7.19
N ARG A 16 -14.11 4.30 -6.37
CA ARG A 16 -13.55 5.65 -6.46
C ARG A 16 -12.12 5.65 -6.99
N GLY A 17 -11.57 4.50 -7.38
CA GLY A 17 -10.20 4.38 -7.85
C GLY A 17 -9.18 4.26 -6.72
N VAL A 18 -9.60 4.06 -5.46
CA VAL A 18 -8.68 3.99 -4.32
C VAL A 18 -8.12 2.58 -4.18
N PRO A 19 -6.78 2.39 -4.14
CA PRO A 19 -6.18 1.09 -3.90
C PRO A 19 -6.32 0.66 -2.43
N ILE A 20 -6.99 -0.47 -2.21
CA ILE A 20 -7.28 -1.09 -0.91
C ILE A 20 -6.59 -2.43 -0.81
N ILE A 21 -6.10 -2.77 0.37
CA ILE A 21 -5.55 -4.10 0.65
C ILE A 21 -6.72 -5.09 0.74
N ALA A 22 -6.75 -6.09 -0.14
CA ALA A 22 -7.82 -7.07 -0.22
C ALA A 22 -8.03 -7.81 1.11
N GLY A 23 -9.29 -7.91 1.56
CA GLY A 23 -9.64 -8.48 2.87
C GLY A 23 -9.43 -7.54 4.06
N SER A 24 -9.16 -6.26 3.79
CA SER A 24 -8.98 -5.19 4.79
C SER A 24 -9.73 -3.93 4.34
N THR A 25 -9.93 -2.99 5.26
CA THR A 25 -10.39 -1.63 4.96
C THR A 25 -9.22 -0.63 4.79
N LEU A 26 -7.99 -1.10 4.98
CA LEU A 26 -6.79 -0.27 4.93
C LEU A 26 -6.44 0.06 3.48
N LYS A 27 -6.27 1.36 3.20
CA LYS A 27 -5.78 1.83 1.90
C LYS A 27 -4.28 1.59 1.80
N VAL A 28 -3.78 1.44 0.57
CA VAL A 28 -2.33 1.35 0.33
C VAL A 28 -1.62 2.62 0.82
N ILE A 29 -2.18 3.79 0.53
CA ILE A 29 -1.61 5.07 0.93
C ILE A 29 -1.48 5.21 2.46
N ASP A 30 -2.50 4.80 3.22
CA ASP A 30 -2.48 4.88 4.68
C ASP A 30 -1.37 4.00 5.28
N LEU A 31 -1.16 2.80 4.72
CA LEU A 31 -0.07 1.90 5.12
C LEU A 31 1.30 2.53 4.84
N VAL A 32 1.48 3.11 3.66
CA VAL A 32 2.75 3.74 3.24
C VAL A 32 3.05 4.99 4.07
N MET A 33 2.04 5.81 4.38
CA MET A 33 2.21 6.96 5.27
C MET A 33 2.69 6.53 6.65
N ALA A 34 2.09 5.49 7.22
CA ALA A 34 2.54 4.93 8.50
C ALA A 34 3.98 4.41 8.41
N GLN A 35 4.31 3.68 7.33
CA GLN A 35 5.68 3.20 7.09
C GLN A 35 6.68 4.36 7.06
N ILE A 36 6.40 5.43 6.31
CA ILE A 36 7.29 6.59 6.17
C ILE A 36 7.42 7.35 7.49
N ALA A 37 6.30 7.58 8.18
CA ALA A 37 6.27 8.34 9.43
C ALA A 37 7.08 7.66 10.56
N TYR A 38 7.06 6.33 10.62
CA TYR A 38 7.72 5.57 11.67
C TYR A 38 9.01 4.86 11.24
N GLY A 39 9.34 4.88 9.94
CA GLY A 39 10.49 4.16 9.39
C GLY A 39 10.37 2.63 9.49
N TRP A 40 9.15 2.10 9.51
CA TRP A 40 8.93 0.67 9.74
C TRP A 40 9.39 -0.19 8.57
N THR A 41 9.99 -1.32 8.91
CA THR A 41 10.19 -2.48 8.04
C THR A 41 8.87 -3.21 7.79
N PRO A 42 8.76 -4.05 6.74
CA PRO A 42 7.58 -4.90 6.53
C PRO A 42 7.22 -5.76 7.74
N GLU A 43 8.22 -6.25 8.48
CA GLU A 43 8.03 -7.01 9.71
C GLU A 43 7.44 -6.16 10.84
N GLU A 44 7.91 -4.92 11.00
CA GLU A 44 7.34 -3.98 11.96
C GLU A 44 5.93 -3.54 11.58
N ILE A 45 5.64 -3.36 10.28
CA ILE A 45 4.28 -3.17 9.79
C ILE A 45 3.41 -4.34 10.23
N HIS A 46 3.86 -5.59 10.04
CA HIS A 46 3.10 -6.77 10.44
C HIS A 46 2.86 -6.84 11.96
N ILE A 47 3.85 -6.47 12.77
CA ILE A 47 3.72 -6.42 14.23
C ILE A 47 2.63 -5.44 14.67
N ASN A 48 2.54 -4.28 14.00
CA ASN A 48 1.56 -3.24 14.28
C ASN A 48 0.20 -3.47 13.60
N HIS A 49 0.17 -4.18 12.47
CA HIS A 49 -1.02 -4.53 11.68
C HIS A 49 -1.16 -6.05 11.57
N ARG A 50 -1.42 -6.72 12.69
CA ARG A 50 -1.43 -8.20 12.79
C ARG A 50 -2.43 -8.90 11.89
N ASP A 51 -3.48 -8.20 11.47
CA ASP A 51 -4.51 -8.73 10.57
C ASP A 51 -4.04 -8.77 9.10
N LEU A 52 -2.94 -8.10 8.76
CA LEU A 52 -2.33 -8.17 7.43
C LEU A 52 -1.28 -9.27 7.39
N SER A 53 -1.35 -10.14 6.39
CA SER A 53 -0.26 -11.08 6.09
C SER A 53 0.94 -10.36 5.45
N MET A 54 2.13 -10.97 5.56
CA MET A 54 3.33 -10.47 4.86
C MET A 54 3.11 -10.33 3.35
N SER A 55 2.37 -11.23 2.72
CA SER A 55 2.06 -11.15 1.28
C SER A 55 1.19 -9.95 0.92
N GLN A 56 0.24 -9.57 1.78
CA GLN A 56 -0.55 -8.34 1.62
C GLN A 56 0.32 -7.09 1.77
N ILE A 57 1.17 -7.05 2.79
CA ILE A 57 2.09 -5.93 3.04
C ILE A 57 3.01 -5.75 1.83
N HIS A 58 3.70 -6.80 1.38
CA HIS A 58 4.59 -6.70 0.23
C HIS A 58 3.87 -6.35 -1.08
N SER A 59 2.63 -6.80 -1.28
CA SER A 59 1.84 -6.39 -2.45
C SER A 59 1.50 -4.91 -2.42
N ALA A 60 1.17 -4.36 -1.24
CA ALA A 60 0.90 -2.94 -1.08
C ALA A 60 2.14 -2.08 -1.32
N LEU A 61 3.29 -2.53 -0.79
CA LEU A 61 4.57 -1.86 -1.05
C LEU A 61 4.97 -1.93 -2.53
N ALA A 62 4.77 -3.06 -3.19
CA ALA A 62 5.02 -3.19 -4.61
C ALA A 62 4.14 -2.24 -5.43
N TYR A 63 2.83 -2.17 -5.12
CA TYR A 63 1.91 -1.23 -5.75
C TYR A 63 2.38 0.22 -5.54
N TYR A 64 2.77 0.57 -4.32
CA TYR A 64 3.29 1.92 -4.04
C TYR A 64 4.50 2.26 -4.90
N TRP A 65 5.46 1.35 -5.04
CA TRP A 65 6.68 1.63 -5.81
C TRP A 65 6.42 1.81 -7.31
N GLU A 66 5.43 1.13 -7.88
CA GLU A 66 5.04 1.33 -9.28
C GLU A 66 4.20 2.61 -9.48
N HIS A 67 3.46 3.04 -8.45
CA HIS A 67 2.59 4.22 -8.47
C HIS A 67 3.16 5.40 -7.65
N ARG A 68 4.47 5.42 -7.41
CA ARG A 68 5.09 6.28 -6.40
C ARG A 68 4.83 7.75 -6.63
N GLU A 69 4.96 8.24 -7.86
CA GLU A 69 4.76 9.67 -8.15
C GLU A 69 3.35 10.15 -7.81
N GLU A 70 2.33 9.35 -8.15
CA GLU A 70 0.92 9.67 -7.87
C GLU A 70 0.64 9.64 -6.36
N LEU A 71 1.13 8.59 -5.69
CA LEU A 71 0.89 8.41 -4.26
C LEU A 71 1.69 9.41 -3.41
N ASP A 72 2.93 9.73 -3.75
CA ASP A 72 3.73 10.75 -3.06
C ASP A 72 3.07 12.14 -3.19
N GLN A 73 2.47 12.47 -4.34
CA GLN A 73 1.69 13.71 -4.50
C GLN A 73 0.43 13.71 -3.63
N ALA A 74 -0.29 12.59 -3.58
CA ALA A 74 -1.47 12.46 -2.74
C ALA A 74 -1.12 12.56 -1.23
N ILE A 75 -0.01 11.96 -0.81
CA ILE A 75 0.51 12.05 0.56
C ILE A 75 0.87 13.50 0.89
N GLN A 76 1.62 14.17 0.00
CA GLN A 76 2.02 15.57 0.22
C GLN A 76 0.79 16.48 0.34
N ALA A 77 -0.20 16.30 -0.54
CA ALA A 77 -1.44 17.06 -0.46
C ALA A 77 -2.17 16.82 0.86
N ASP A 78 -2.30 15.58 1.32
CA ASP A 78 -2.95 15.24 2.59
C ASP A 78 -2.25 15.92 3.79
N LEU A 79 -0.90 15.91 3.80
CA LEU A 79 -0.09 16.56 4.84
C LEU A 79 -0.18 18.09 4.82
N GLU A 80 -0.39 18.72 3.66
CA GLU A 80 -0.53 20.18 3.54
C GLU A 80 -1.88 20.70 4.05
N PHE A 81 -2.90 19.84 4.11
CA PHE A 81 -4.24 20.18 4.61
C PHE A 81 -4.48 19.74 6.08
N ALA A 82 -3.51 19.08 6.71
CA ALA A 82 -3.54 18.64 8.12
C ALA A 82 -3.00 19.71 9.09
#